data_AF-A0A1V0R5N7-F1
#
_entry.id   AF-A0A1V0R5N7-F1
#
_cell.length_a   1.000
_cell.length_b   1.000
_cell.length_c   1.000
_cell.angle_alpha   90.00
_cell.angle_beta   90.00
_cell.angle_gamma   90.00
#
_symmetry.space_group_name_H-M   'P 1'
#
loop_
_entity.id
_entity.type
_entity.pdbx_description
1 polymer ?
#
loop_
_entity_poly.entity_id
_entity_poly.type
_entity_poly.pdbx_seq_one_letter_code
_entity_poly.pdbx_strand_id
1 'polypeptide(L)'
;MTTTSTELFTLAALIPGGSPTAIPGMDGPVTKIFGYGLWLLILAGVGGTAFGVYKLAVSDKSRSGGGSEPFKWMGGGVAAILLAGSLITILNGIAGG
;
A
#
# COMPACT_ATOMS: atom_id res chain seq x y z
N MET A 1 -2.20 -33.40 -17.37
CA MET A 1 -2.71 -32.10 -16.88
C MET A 1 -1.60 -31.06 -16.98
N THR A 2 -1.25 -30.64 -18.20
CA THR A 2 -0.09 -29.75 -18.47
C THR A 2 -0.40 -28.67 -19.51
N THR A 3 -1.64 -28.61 -20.01
CA THR A 3 -2.05 -27.70 -21.07
C THR A 3 -2.34 -26.29 -20.56
N THR A 4 -2.86 -26.13 -19.34
CA THR A 4 -3.23 -24.82 -18.78
C THR A 4 -2.03 -23.88 -18.61
N SER A 5 -0.87 -24.41 -18.20
CA SER A 5 0.36 -23.62 -18.03
C SER A 5 0.94 -23.13 -19.36
N THR A 6 0.83 -23.95 -20.41
CA THR A 6 1.29 -23.58 -21.76
C THR A 6 0.38 -22.51 -22.35
N GLU A 7 -0.93 -22.66 -22.21
CA GLU A 7 -1.93 -21.68 -22.67
C GLU A 7 -1.74 -20.31 -22.01
N LEU A 8 -1.45 -20.26 -20.71
CA LEU A 8 -1.16 -19.01 -19.98
C LEU A 8 0.12 -18.33 -20.50
N PHE A 9 1.15 -19.10 -20.86
CA PHE A 9 2.39 -18.58 -21.43
C PHE A 9 2.17 -17.99 -22.82
N THR A 10 1.35 -18.64 -23.65
CA THR A 10 0.98 -18.14 -24.98
C THR A 10 0.12 -16.89 -24.90
N LEU A 11 -0.77 -16.79 -23.92
CA LEU A 11 -1.61 -15.61 -23.70
C LEU A 11 -0.79 -14.40 -23.22
N ALA A 12 0.21 -14.62 -22.36
CA ALA A 12 1.16 -13.60 -21.94
C ALA A 12 2.09 -13.13 -23.07
N ALA A 13 2.35 -13.98 -24.08
CA ALA A 13 3.10 -13.60 -25.27
C ALA A 13 2.24 -12.83 -26.29
N LEU A 14 0.92 -13.04 -26.30
CA LEU A 14 0.00 -12.42 -27.26
C LEU A 14 -0.47 -11.02 -26.85
N ILE A 15 -0.51 -10.73 -25.55
CA ILE A 15 -0.77 -9.39 -25.02
C ILE A 15 0.60 -8.79 -24.69
N PRO A 16 1.12 -7.84 -25.48
CA PRO A 16 2.31 -7.09 -25.09
C PRO A 16 2.06 -6.56 -23.68
N GLY A 17 2.88 -6.98 -22.72
CA GLY A 17 2.81 -6.46 -21.36
C GLY A 17 2.85 -4.94 -21.46
N GLY A 18 1.82 -4.26 -20.95
CA GLY A 18 1.78 -2.81 -20.98
C GLY A 18 3.03 -2.29 -20.28
N SER A 19 3.99 -1.76 -21.04
CA SER A 19 5.16 -1.14 -20.47
C SER A 19 4.70 0.00 -19.56
N PRO A 20 5.23 0.09 -18.34
CA PRO A 20 4.93 1.20 -17.45
C PRO A 20 5.20 2.52 -18.17
N THR A 21 4.14 3.26 -18.48
CA THR A 21 4.28 4.53 -19.19
C THR A 21 4.85 5.56 -18.23
N ALA A 22 6.04 6.08 -18.51
CA ALA A 22 6.61 7.18 -17.75
C ALA A 22 5.63 8.36 -17.73
N ILE A 23 5.32 8.87 -16.53
CA ILE A 23 4.41 9.99 -16.37
C ILE A 23 5.18 11.27 -16.77
N PRO A 24 4.74 11.99 -17.83
CA PRO A 24 5.45 13.17 -18.30
C PRO A 24 5.60 14.21 -17.19
N GLY A 25 6.82 14.64 -16.90
CA GLY A 25 7.10 15.65 -15.87
C GLY A 25 7.25 15.13 -14.43
N MET A 26 7.22 13.81 -14.22
CA MET A 26 7.58 13.23 -12.91
C MET A 26 9.10 13.13 -12.68
N ASP A 27 9.91 13.32 -13.71
CA ASP A 27 11.36 13.19 -13.61
C ASP A 27 11.98 14.25 -12.67
N GLY A 28 12.89 13.80 -11.80
CA GLY A 28 13.66 14.68 -10.92
C GLY A 28 12.97 15.01 -9.58
N PRO A 29 12.75 16.30 -9.23
CA PRO A 29 12.35 16.72 -7.88
C PRO A 29 10.95 16.25 -7.48
N VAL A 30 10.03 16.11 -8.44
CA VAL A 30 8.64 15.69 -8.19
C VAL A 30 8.62 14.24 -7.67
N THR A 31 9.37 13.32 -8.30
CA THR A 31 9.51 11.94 -7.83
C THR A 31 10.09 11.88 -6.41
N LYS A 32 11.07 12.73 -6.08
CA LYS A 32 11.64 12.78 -4.72
C LYS A 32 10.61 13.23 -3.68
N ILE A 33 9.81 14.25 -3.98
CA ILE A 33 8.76 14.74 -3.08
C ILE A 33 7.69 13.67 -2.86
N PHE A 34 7.25 13.00 -3.92
CA PHE A 34 6.29 11.89 -3.81
C PHE A 34 6.87 10.73 -3.00
N GLY A 35 8.14 10.36 -3.21
CA GLY A 35 8.82 9.33 -2.43
C GLY A 35 8.85 9.64 -0.93
N TYR A 36 9.22 10.87 -0.55
CA TYR A 36 9.21 11.28 0.86
C TYR A 36 7.79 11.40 1.43
N GLY A 37 6.84 11.93 0.67
CA GLY A 37 5.44 12.05 1.08
C GLY A 37 4.80 10.69 1.34
N LEU A 38 5.05 9.70 0.47
CA LEU A 38 4.57 8.34 0.64
C LEU A 38 5.20 7.65 1.85
N TRP A 39 6.48 7.90 2.12
CA TRP A 39 7.13 7.43 3.34
C TRP A 39 6.53 8.03 4.62
N LEU A 40 6.20 9.33 4.62
CA LEU A 40 5.47 9.94 5.74
C LEU A 40 4.09 9.30 5.92
N LEU A 41 3.40 8.95 4.83
CA LEU A 41 2.12 8.24 4.90
C LEU A 41 2.27 6.85 5.52
N ILE A 42 3.34 6.12 5.20
CA ILE A 42 3.65 4.83 5.83
C ILE A 42 3.89 5.01 7.32
N LEU A 43 4.71 6.00 7.72
CA LEU A 43 4.99 6.26 9.14
C LEU A 43 3.72 6.64 9.91
N ALA A 44 2.85 7.46 9.32
CA ALA A 44 1.53 7.78 9.89
C ALA A 44 0.63 6.54 10.00
N GLY A 45 0.65 5.67 8.99
CA GLY A 45 -0.08 4.41 8.99
C GLY A 45 0.38 3.47 10.11
N VAL A 46 1.70 3.28 10.25
CA VAL A 46 2.29 2.49 11.34
C VAL A 46 1.94 3.08 12.70
N GLY A 47 2.00 4.40 12.86
CA GLY A 47 1.58 5.09 14.07
C GLY A 47 0.11 4.85 14.42
N GLY A 48 -0.80 4.95 13.44
CA GLY A 48 -2.22 4.67 13.62
C GLY A 48 -2.49 3.20 14.00
N THR A 49 -1.81 2.26 13.36
CA THR A 49 -1.93 0.84 13.70
C THR A 49 -1.40 0.53 15.09
N ALA A 50 -0.20 1.01 15.43
CA ALA A 50 0.39 0.84 16.75
C ALA A 50 -0.48 1.45 17.86
N PHE A 51 -1.04 2.64 17.62
CA PHE A 51 -1.94 3.30 18.57
C PHE A 51 -3.24 2.53 18.77
N GLY A 52 -3.79 1.94 17.71
CA GLY A 52 -4.94 1.06 17.82
C GLY A 52 -4.64 -0.21 18.61
N VAL A 53 -3.47 -0.84 18.42
CA VAL A 53 -3.03 -1.99 19.23
C VAL A 53 -2.83 -1.59 20.69
N TYR A 54 -2.20 -0.45 20.96
CA TYR A 54 -2.05 0.08 22.32
C TYR A 54 -3.42 0.27 23.00
N LYS A 55 -4.39 0.87 22.30
CA LYS A 55 -5.75 1.01 22.80
C LYS A 55 -6.39 -0.35 23.09
N LEU A 56 -6.23 -1.36 22.22
CA LEU A 56 -6.71 -2.73 22.51
C LEU A 56 -6.08 -3.32 23.77
N ALA A 57 -4.77 -3.15 23.94
CA ALA A 57 -4.03 -3.71 25.06
C ALA A 57 -4.39 -3.06 26.41
N VAL A 58 -4.74 -1.78 26.41
CA VAL A 58 -5.05 -0.98 27.61
C VAL A 58 -6.57 -0.84 27.85
N SER A 59 -7.40 -1.19 26.88
CA SER A 59 -8.86 -1.11 27.02
C SER A 59 -9.38 -2.09 28.07
N ASP A 60 -9.72 -1.55 29.25
CA ASP A 60 -10.45 -2.27 30.27
C ASP A 60 -11.91 -2.47 29.83
N LYS A 61 -12.29 -3.73 29.59
CA LYS A 61 -13.60 -4.14 29.04
C LYS A 61 -14.80 -3.72 29.91
N SER A 62 -14.55 -3.24 31.13
CA SER A 62 -15.55 -3.00 32.17
C SER A 62 -16.10 -1.56 32.25
N ARG A 63 -15.57 -0.59 31.50
CA ARG A 63 -16.04 0.82 31.52
C ARG A 63 -16.56 1.28 30.16
N SER A 64 -17.75 0.81 29.77
CA SER A 64 -18.71 1.45 28.83
C SER A 64 -18.14 2.34 27.68
N GLY A 65 -17.02 1.97 27.06
CA GLY A 65 -16.23 2.87 26.23
C GLY A 65 -15.75 2.19 24.96
N GLY A 66 -16.55 2.29 23.89
CA GLY A 66 -16.10 2.25 22.51
C GLY A 66 -15.20 1.08 22.08
N GLY A 67 -15.67 -0.17 22.17
CA GLY A 67 -14.89 -1.35 21.75
C GLY A 67 -14.43 -1.36 20.27
N SER A 68 -15.03 -0.53 19.41
CA SER A 68 -14.65 -0.39 18.00
C SER A 68 -13.58 0.67 17.74
N GLU A 69 -13.34 1.57 18.70
CA GLU A 69 -12.42 2.68 18.54
C GLU A 69 -10.97 2.24 18.23
N PRO A 70 -10.41 1.23 18.91
CA PRO A 70 -9.08 0.72 18.60
C PRO A 70 -8.99 0.19 17.16
N PHE A 71 -10.03 -0.51 16.69
CA PHE A 71 -10.10 -1.05 15.33
C PHE A 71 -10.21 0.04 14.26
N LYS A 72 -10.82 1.20 14.57
CA LYS A 72 -10.81 2.35 13.66
C LYS A 72 -9.39 2.87 13.42
N TRP A 73 -8.59 2.96 14.49
CA TRP A 73 -7.18 3.37 14.40
C TRP A 73 -6.34 2.32 13.67
N MET A 74 -6.54 1.04 13.96
CA MET A 74 -5.85 -0.05 13.27
C MET A 74 -6.21 -0.11 11.78
N GLY A 75 -7.50 -0.08 11.45
CA GLY A 75 -7.99 -0.16 10.07
C GLY A 75 -7.53 1.04 9.24
N GLY A 76 -7.60 2.25 9.79
CA GLY A 76 -7.09 3.45 9.13
C GLY A 76 -5.58 3.39 8.90
N GLY A 77 -4.82 2.91 9.87
CA GLY A 77 -3.37 2.75 9.75
C GLY A 77 -2.97 1.70 8.71
N VAL A 78 -3.62 0.54 8.70
CA VAL A 78 -3.37 -0.53 7.74
C VAL A 78 -3.74 -0.09 6.33
N ALA A 79 -4.89 0.58 6.15
CA ALA A 79 -5.29 1.12 4.87
C ALA A 79 -4.28 2.14 4.32
N ALA A 80 -3.75 3.02 5.18
CA ALA A 80 -2.72 3.97 4.79
C ALA A 80 -1.41 3.27 4.34
N ILE A 81 -0.97 2.24 5.05
CA ILE A 81 0.23 1.46 4.67
C ILE A 81 0.01 0.77 3.32
N LEU A 82 -1.14 0.11 3.11
CA LEU A 82 -1.43 -0.61 1.86
C LEU A 82 -1.57 0.36 0.67
N LEU A 83 -2.21 1.51 0.88
CA LEU A 83 -2.34 2.54 -0.15
C LEU A 83 -0.96 3.10 -0.52
N ALA A 84 -0.15 3.50 0.47
CA ALA A 84 1.18 4.03 0.20
C ALA A 84 2.09 2.97 -0.43
N GLY A 85 2.07 1.74 0.09
CA GLY A 85 2.86 0.63 -0.44
C GLY A 85 2.52 0.34 -1.90
N SER A 86 1.23 0.27 -2.24
CA SER A 86 0.80 0.05 -3.62
C SER A 86 1.22 1.21 -4.54
N LEU A 87 1.07 2.47 -4.12
CA LEU A 87 1.56 3.61 -4.89
C LEU A 87 3.07 3.58 -5.09
N ILE A 88 3.86 3.28 -4.05
CA ILE A 88 5.32 3.16 -4.17
C ILE A 88 5.67 2.05 -5.17
N THR A 89 5.01 0.90 -5.12
CA THR A 89 5.29 -0.20 -6.07
C THR A 89 4.96 0.18 -7.51
N ILE A 90 3.88 0.92 -7.75
CA ILE A 90 3.51 1.41 -9.07
C ILE A 90 4.55 2.44 -9.56
N LEU A 91 4.92 3.40 -8.72
CA LEU A 91 5.90 4.44 -9.07
C LEU A 91 7.29 3.87 -9.34
N ASN A 92 7.73 2.90 -8.54
CA ASN A 92 9.01 2.21 -8.76
C ASN A 92 8.96 1.29 -9.98
N GLY A 93 7.81 0.65 -10.26
CA GLY A 93 7.60 -0.12 -11.48
C GLY A 93 7.62 0.77 -12.73
N ILE A 94 7.10 2.00 -12.64
CA ILE A 94 7.17 3.00 -13.70
C ILE A 94 8.59 3.55 -13.89
N ALA A 95 9.35 3.76 -12.81
CA ALA A 95 10.70 4.30 -12.88
C ALA A 95 11.78 3.28 -13.26
N GLY A 96 11.51 1.98 -13.11
CA GLY A 96 12.42 0.88 -13.43
C GLY A 96 12.15 0.17 -14.76
N GLY A 97 11.16 0.64 -15.53
CA GLY A 97 10.78 0.13 -16.85
C GLY A 97 11.44 0.89 -18.00
#